data_AF-A0A1G3GW20-F1
#
_entry.id   AF-A0A1G3GW20-F1
#
_cell.length_a   1.000
_cell.length_b   1.000
_cell.length_c   1.000
_cell.angle_alpha   90.00
_cell.angle_beta   90.00
_cell.angle_gamma   90.00
#
_symmetry.space_group_name_H-M   'P 1'
#
loop_
_entity.id
_entity.type
_entity.pdbx_description
1 polymer ?
#
loop_
_entity_poly.entity_id
_entity_poly.type
_entity_poly.pdbx_seq_one_letter_code
_entity_poly.pdbx_strand_id
1 'polypeptide(L)'
;MQTESFIAGKDASLGGEYPVMNVTLLHPEDQGCFSSFGAHPRFEIALERALTELLQGRGLDALAGFPEPGFDLDEIAASPNIEIHFVDSSGIISWNFLGDTPDFEFCDWNFSSGEASSTADGYRDTLVAYGKLRH
;
A
#
# COMPACT_ATOMS: atom_id res chain seq x y z
N MET A 1 27.90 9.73 -7.31
CA MET A 1 27.22 9.20 -6.11
C MET A 1 26.02 8.47 -6.65
N GLN A 2 25.96 7.14 -6.57
CA GLN A 2 24.71 6.44 -6.88
C GLN A 2 23.73 6.86 -5.80
N THR A 3 22.70 7.60 -6.19
CA THR A 3 21.60 7.92 -5.29
C THR A 3 20.76 6.65 -5.25
N GLU A 4 20.74 5.97 -4.12
CA GLU A 4 19.96 4.75 -3.95
C GLU A 4 18.46 5.07 -3.98
N SER A 5 17.64 4.15 -4.49
CA SER A 5 16.18 4.30 -4.42
C SER A 5 15.70 4.30 -2.97
N PHE A 6 14.72 5.16 -2.69
CA PHE A 6 14.13 5.27 -1.36
C PHE A 6 12.90 4.38 -1.26
N ILE A 7 12.85 3.53 -0.23
CA ILE A 7 11.69 2.67 0.08
C ILE A 7 11.13 3.09 1.44
N ALA A 8 9.83 3.39 1.50
CA ALA A 8 9.10 3.72 2.72
C ALA A 8 7.94 2.77 2.95
N GLY A 9 7.81 2.28 4.18
CA GLY A 9 6.60 1.60 4.65
C GLY A 9 5.67 2.59 5.34
N LYS A 10 4.38 2.55 5.00
CA LYS A 10 3.32 3.32 5.68
C LYS A 10 2.22 2.38 6.17
N ASP A 11 1.75 2.63 7.39
CA ASP A 11 0.51 2.04 7.88
C ASP A 11 -0.65 2.64 7.08
N ALA A 12 -1.36 1.79 6.34
CA ALA A 12 -2.48 2.16 5.50
C ALA A 12 -3.83 1.71 6.10
N SER A 13 -3.86 1.44 7.40
CA SER A 13 -5.06 1.00 8.11
C SER A 13 -6.12 2.07 8.32
N LEU A 14 -5.79 3.35 8.05
CA LEU A 14 -6.67 4.50 8.29
C LEU A 14 -7.14 4.56 9.75
N GLY A 15 -6.19 4.51 10.69
CA GLY A 15 -6.47 4.54 12.12
C GLY A 15 -6.87 3.18 12.69
N GLY A 16 -6.32 2.09 12.16
CA GLY A 16 -6.57 0.72 12.64
C GLY A 16 -7.90 0.13 12.17
N GLU A 17 -8.54 0.71 11.15
CA GLU A 17 -9.79 0.21 10.59
C GLU A 17 -9.49 -0.99 9.66
N TYR A 18 -8.55 -0.85 8.74
CA TYR A 18 -8.29 -1.85 7.70
C TYR A 18 -6.96 -2.60 7.91
N PRO A 19 -6.88 -3.93 7.63
CA PRO A 19 -5.65 -4.70 7.75
C PRO A 19 -4.73 -4.52 6.52
N VAL A 20 -4.29 -3.29 6.27
CA VAL A 20 -3.57 -2.89 5.03
C VAL A 20 -2.26 -2.19 5.34
N MET A 21 -1.20 -2.61 4.66
CA MET A 21 0.10 -1.95 4.61
C MET A 21 0.37 -1.39 3.22
N ASN A 22 1.11 -0.29 3.18
CA ASN A 22 1.66 0.26 1.96
C ASN A 22 3.20 0.22 2.01
N VAL A 23 3.81 -0.12 0.88
CA VAL A 23 5.24 0.10 0.64
C VAL A 23 5.37 0.92 -0.63
N THR A 24 6.07 2.04 -0.54
CA THR A 24 6.28 2.96 -1.65
C THR A 24 7.77 3.08 -1.97
N LEU A 25 8.09 3.02 -3.26
CA LEU A 25 9.39 3.30 -3.83
C LEU A 25 9.39 4.67 -4.50
N LEU A 26 10.45 5.43 -4.29
CA LEU A 26 10.75 6.65 -5.04
C LEU A 26 12.13 6.50 -5.70
N HIS A 27 12.14 6.54 -7.02
CA HIS A 27 13.35 6.44 -7.80
C HIS A 27 14.03 7.83 -7.91
N PRO A 28 15.33 7.94 -7.60
CA PRO A 28 15.95 9.23 -7.32
C PRO A 28 16.41 9.98 -8.58
N GLU A 29 16.51 9.30 -9.72
CA GLU A 29 16.98 9.91 -10.97
C GLU A 29 15.86 10.51 -11.81
N ASP A 30 14.69 9.87 -11.83
CA ASP A 30 13.52 10.25 -12.65
C ASP A 30 12.30 10.63 -11.80
N GLN A 31 12.42 10.60 -10.46
CA GLN A 31 11.33 10.85 -9.51
C GLN A 31 10.14 9.89 -9.67
N GLY A 32 10.33 8.78 -10.38
CA GLY A 32 9.31 7.78 -10.59
C GLY A 32 8.87 7.18 -9.26
N CYS A 33 7.57 7.12 -9.05
CA CYS A 33 7.01 6.63 -7.80
C CYS A 33 6.15 5.40 -8.02
N PHE A 34 6.35 4.41 -7.16
CA PHE A 34 5.65 3.15 -7.22
C PHE A 34 5.10 2.77 -5.86
N SER A 35 3.78 2.67 -5.75
CA SER A 35 3.10 2.43 -4.49
C SER A 35 2.40 1.07 -4.52
N SER A 36 2.81 0.17 -3.63
CA SER A 36 2.30 -1.19 -3.52
C SER A 36 1.53 -1.37 -2.21
N PHE A 37 0.40 -2.07 -2.29
CA PHE A 37 -0.49 -2.30 -1.15
C PHE A 37 -0.65 -3.79 -0.89
N GLY A 38 -0.52 -4.18 0.37
CA GLY A 38 -0.68 -5.54 0.84
C GLY A 38 -1.68 -5.60 1.98
N ALA A 39 -2.58 -6.57 1.96
CA ALA A 39 -3.59 -6.76 2.99
C ALA A 39 -3.53 -8.16 3.60
N HIS A 40 -3.51 -8.24 4.93
CA HIS A 40 -3.59 -9.49 5.69
C HIS A 40 -3.93 -9.20 7.15
N PRO A 41 -4.72 -10.05 7.86
CA PRO A 41 -5.06 -9.81 9.26
C PRO A 41 -3.86 -9.65 10.22
N ARG A 42 -2.69 -10.19 9.83
CA ARG A 42 -1.43 -10.03 10.55
C ARG A 42 -0.56 -8.97 9.88
N PHE A 43 -0.11 -8.00 10.67
CA PHE A 43 0.69 -6.85 10.23
C PHE A 43 1.89 -7.25 9.38
N GLU A 44 2.71 -8.16 9.88
CA GLU A 44 3.96 -8.59 9.26
C GLU A 44 3.75 -9.27 7.90
N ILE A 45 2.63 -9.99 7.74
CA ILE A 45 2.28 -10.64 6.48
C ILE A 45 1.73 -9.61 5.50
N ALA A 46 0.98 -8.60 5.95
CA ALA A 46 0.52 -7.52 5.07
C ALA A 46 1.71 -6.70 4.54
N LEU A 47 2.70 -6.42 5.39
CA LEU A 47 3.95 -5.76 5.01
C LEU A 47 4.74 -6.61 4.01
N GLU A 48 4.91 -7.91 4.27
CA GLU A 48 5.60 -8.83 3.35
C GLU A 48 4.93 -8.82 1.98
N ARG A 49 3.60 -8.94 1.94
CA ARG A 49 2.83 -8.92 0.68
C ARG A 49 3.04 -7.61 -0.09
N ALA A 50 2.95 -6.45 0.59
CA ALA A 50 3.18 -5.16 -0.06
C ALA A 50 4.58 -5.07 -0.66
N LEU A 51 5.61 -5.54 0.06
CA LEU A 51 6.99 -5.55 -0.41
C LEU A 51 7.22 -6.54 -1.57
N THR A 52 6.65 -7.74 -1.49
CA THR A 52 6.82 -8.75 -2.55
C THR A 52 6.15 -8.33 -3.84
N GLU A 53 4.94 -7.76 -3.76
CA GLU A 53 4.24 -7.22 -4.94
C GLU A 53 5.02 -6.05 -5.55
N LEU A 54 5.68 -5.22 -4.74
CA LEU A 54 6.52 -4.13 -5.21
C LEU A 54 7.70 -4.62 -6.08
N LEU A 55 8.29 -5.76 -5.70
CA LEU A 55 9.46 -6.33 -6.37
C LEU A 55 9.11 -7.44 -7.37
N GLN A 56 7.84 -7.83 -7.47
CA GLN A 56 7.45 -8.97 -8.26
C GLN A 56 7.70 -8.70 -9.75
N GLY A 57 8.49 -9.59 -10.37
CA GLY A 57 8.83 -9.47 -11.80
C GLY A 57 9.78 -8.32 -12.12
N ARG A 58 10.38 -7.67 -11.11
CA ARG A 58 11.31 -6.54 -11.28
C ARG A 58 12.67 -6.88 -10.69
N GLY A 59 13.73 -6.67 -11.49
CA GLY A 59 15.09 -6.62 -10.98
C GLY A 59 15.30 -5.32 -10.18
N LEU A 60 16.23 -5.31 -9.24
CA LEU A 60 16.58 -4.10 -8.48
C LEU A 60 17.17 -3.00 -9.39
N ASP A 61 17.70 -3.37 -10.55
CA ASP A 61 18.20 -2.52 -11.62
C ASP A 61 17.10 -2.00 -12.57
N ALA A 62 15.84 -2.44 -12.38
CA ALA A 62 14.70 -2.13 -13.25
C ALA A 62 13.55 -1.45 -12.47
N LEU A 63 13.88 -0.51 -11.60
CA LEU A 63 12.94 0.22 -10.74
C LEU A 63 12.66 1.67 -11.19
N ALA A 64 13.12 2.04 -12.40
CA ALA A 64 12.88 3.34 -13.03
C ALA A 64 11.67 3.30 -14.00
N GLY A 65 11.22 4.47 -14.45
CA GLY A 65 10.21 4.62 -15.51
C GLY A 65 8.76 4.63 -15.04
N PHE A 66 8.53 4.78 -13.74
CA PHE A 66 7.20 5.03 -13.19
C PHE A 66 6.85 6.52 -13.26
N PRO A 67 5.55 6.89 -13.21
CA PRO A 67 5.18 8.29 -13.18
C PRO A 67 5.65 9.01 -11.92
N GLU A 68 5.92 10.30 -12.09
CA GLU A 68 6.18 11.23 -10.99
C GLU A 68 4.88 11.43 -10.18
N PRO A 69 4.97 11.71 -8.87
CA PRO A 69 3.80 12.12 -8.09
C PRO A 69 3.21 13.44 -8.60
N GLY A 70 1.88 13.56 -8.54
CA GLY A 70 1.12 14.70 -9.05
C GLY A 70 0.56 15.62 -7.96
N PHE A 71 0.13 16.82 -8.38
CA PHE A 71 -0.60 17.80 -7.55
C PHE A 71 -2.07 17.92 -7.93
N ASP A 72 -2.46 17.48 -9.13
CA ASP A 72 -3.85 17.55 -9.59
C ASP A 72 -4.68 16.45 -8.93
N LEU A 73 -5.45 16.84 -7.91
CA LEU A 73 -6.27 15.89 -7.14
C LEU A 73 -7.44 15.34 -7.96
N ASP A 74 -7.94 16.07 -8.97
CA ASP A 74 -9.04 15.62 -9.81
C ASP A 74 -8.55 14.51 -10.75
N GLU A 75 -7.35 14.65 -11.33
CA GLU A 75 -6.69 13.60 -12.11
C GLU A 75 -6.37 12.37 -11.26
N ILE A 76 -5.79 12.57 -10.07
CA ILE A 76 -5.39 11.49 -9.17
C ILE A 76 -6.61 10.68 -8.70
N ALA A 77 -7.74 11.34 -8.42
CA ALA A 77 -8.97 10.69 -7.99
C ALA A 77 -9.79 10.11 -9.16
N ALA A 78 -9.41 10.36 -10.41
CA ALA A 78 -10.18 9.92 -11.57
C ALA A 78 -10.16 8.39 -11.71
N SER A 79 -11.31 7.82 -12.12
CA SER A 79 -11.43 6.38 -12.37
C SER A 79 -10.36 5.82 -13.33
N PRO A 80 -9.97 6.50 -14.42
CA PRO A 80 -8.88 6.03 -15.28
C PRO A 80 -7.55 5.86 -14.53
N ASN A 81 -7.22 6.75 -13.59
CA ASN A 81 -6.00 6.62 -12.79
C ASN A 81 -6.07 5.40 -11.85
N ILE A 82 -7.23 5.16 -11.23
CA ILE A 82 -7.47 3.98 -10.40
C ILE A 82 -7.38 2.68 -11.23
N GLU A 83 -7.86 2.69 -12.47
CA GLU A 83 -7.74 1.55 -13.39
C GLU A 83 -6.28 1.26 -13.73
N ILE A 84 -5.45 2.29 -13.98
CA ILE A 84 -4.02 2.12 -14.23
C ILE A 84 -3.34 1.51 -12.98
N HIS A 85 -3.63 2.04 -11.79
CA HIS A 85 -3.16 1.47 -10.52
C HIS A 85 -3.52 -0.02 -10.38
N PHE A 86 -4.70 -0.42 -10.84
CA PHE A 86 -5.12 -1.82 -10.79
C PHE A 86 -4.42 -2.73 -11.81
N VAL A 87 -4.13 -2.21 -13.00
CA VAL A 87 -3.56 -2.99 -14.11
C VAL A 87 -2.08 -3.31 -13.88
N ASP A 88 -1.29 -2.30 -13.52
CA ASP A 88 0.17 -2.45 -13.41
C ASP A 88 0.80 -1.57 -12.31
N SER A 89 -0.03 -0.97 -11.45
CA SER A 89 0.39 -0.12 -10.34
C SER A 89 1.19 1.13 -10.77
N SER A 90 1.06 1.56 -12.04
CA SER A 90 1.72 2.75 -12.59
C SER A 90 0.83 4.00 -12.58
N GLY A 91 -0.23 4.05 -11.77
CA GLY A 91 -1.04 5.26 -11.66
C GLY A 91 -0.29 6.38 -10.92
N ILE A 92 -0.74 7.61 -11.12
CA ILE A 92 -0.20 8.79 -10.45
C ILE A 92 -0.66 8.77 -8.98
N ILE A 93 0.26 9.06 -8.06
CA ILE A 93 -0.04 9.28 -6.64
C ILE A 93 0.13 10.75 -6.27
N SER A 94 -0.54 11.19 -5.20
CA SER A 94 -0.43 12.59 -4.74
C SER A 94 0.86 12.85 -3.96
N TRP A 95 1.45 14.03 -4.14
CA TRP A 95 2.49 14.53 -3.22
C TRP A 95 2.06 14.57 -1.75
N ASN A 96 0.76 14.78 -1.47
CA ASN A 96 0.26 14.76 -0.11
C ASN A 96 0.49 13.40 0.56
N PHE A 97 0.38 12.31 -0.20
CA PHE A 97 0.63 10.96 0.31
C PHE A 97 2.09 10.75 0.72
N LEU A 98 3.03 11.45 0.08
CA LEU A 98 4.46 11.39 0.38
C LEU A 98 4.89 12.36 1.48
N GLY A 99 3.97 13.17 2.02
CA GLY A 99 4.26 14.12 3.10
C GLY A 99 4.73 13.44 4.39
N ASP A 100 5.47 14.21 5.20
CA ASP A 100 6.02 13.79 6.49
C ASP A 100 4.97 13.74 7.61
N THR A 101 3.89 14.53 7.48
CA THR A 101 2.80 14.55 8.45
C THR A 101 1.70 13.61 8.00
N PRO A 102 1.43 12.51 8.72
CA PRO A 102 0.36 11.59 8.35
C PRO A 102 -1.00 12.13 8.78
N ASP A 103 -2.04 11.84 8.00
CA ASP A 103 -3.43 12.18 8.33
C ASP A 103 -4.00 11.31 9.48
N PHE A 104 -3.41 10.12 9.68
CA PHE A 104 -3.77 9.17 10.73
C PHE A 104 -2.53 8.79 11.55
N GLU A 105 -2.71 8.58 12.85
CA GLU A 105 -1.64 8.03 13.70
C GLU A 105 -1.38 6.56 13.35
N PHE A 106 -0.12 6.14 13.47
CA PHE A 106 0.27 4.75 13.30
C PHE A 106 -0.46 3.85 14.30
N CYS A 107 -0.98 2.73 13.82
CA CYS A 107 -1.63 1.71 14.63
C CYS A 107 -0.86 0.38 14.54
N ASP A 108 -0.45 -0.16 15.70
CA ASP A 108 0.11 -1.52 15.79
C ASP A 108 -1.03 -2.55 15.82
N TRP A 109 -1.71 -2.69 14.68
CA TRP A 109 -2.93 -3.45 14.55
C TRP A 109 -2.68 -4.95 14.37
N ASN A 110 -3.63 -5.77 14.82
CA ASN A 110 -3.67 -7.20 14.56
C ASN A 110 -5.11 -7.68 14.55
N PHE A 111 -5.58 -8.13 13.38
CA PHE A 111 -6.94 -8.63 13.15
C PHE A 111 -7.00 -10.17 13.19
N SER A 112 -5.90 -10.86 13.53
CA SER A 112 -5.96 -12.29 13.81
C SER A 112 -6.49 -12.51 15.23
N SER A 113 -7.69 -13.07 15.35
CA SER A 113 -8.36 -13.30 16.62
C SER A 113 -7.81 -14.55 17.33
N GLY A 114 -6.72 -14.41 18.10
CA GLY A 114 -6.22 -15.45 19.02
C GLY A 114 -5.29 -16.48 18.40
N GLU A 115 -4.55 -17.20 19.26
CA GLU A 115 -3.39 -18.07 18.93
C GLU A 115 -3.70 -19.24 17.97
N ALA A 116 -4.99 -19.54 17.72
CA ALA A 116 -5.46 -20.65 16.88
C ALA A 116 -6.39 -20.23 15.71
N SER A 117 -6.60 -18.93 15.49
CA SER A 117 -7.44 -18.43 14.38
C SER A 117 -6.74 -18.61 13.04
N SER A 118 -7.45 -19.19 12.06
CA SER A 118 -6.94 -19.22 10.69
C SER A 118 -7.00 -17.83 10.04
N THR A 119 -6.23 -17.59 8.99
CA THR A 119 -6.34 -16.36 8.18
C THR A 119 -7.77 -16.14 7.66
N ALA A 120 -8.48 -17.22 7.32
CA ALA A 120 -9.85 -17.14 6.83
C ALA A 120 -10.82 -16.62 7.90
N ASP A 121 -10.63 -17.03 9.16
CA ASP A 121 -11.44 -16.54 10.28
C ASP A 121 -11.22 -15.05 10.50
N GLY A 122 -9.96 -14.58 10.47
CA GLY A 122 -9.66 -13.15 10.58
C GLY A 122 -10.31 -12.29 9.49
N TYR A 123 -10.30 -12.76 8.23
CA TYR A 123 -11.02 -12.07 7.15
C TYR A 123 -12.54 -12.13 7.33
N ARG A 124 -13.08 -13.26 7.77
CA ARG A 124 -14.52 -13.43 8.02
C ARG A 124 -14.99 -12.45 9.08
N ASP A 125 -14.27 -12.36 10.19
CA ASP A 125 -14.59 -11.46 11.30
C ASP A 125 -14.53 -10.00 10.86
N THR A 126 -13.50 -9.65 10.07
CA THR A 126 -13.36 -8.34 9.44
C THR A 126 -14.60 -8.02 8.58
N LEU A 127 -15.00 -8.92 7.66
CA LEU A 127 -16.14 -8.70 6.78
C LEU A 127 -17.49 -8.66 7.53
N VAL A 128 -17.64 -9.41 8.62
CA VAL A 128 -18.82 -9.35 9.50
C VAL A 128 -18.87 -8.01 10.23
N ALA A 129 -17.75 -7.53 10.77
CA ALA A 129 -17.65 -6.23 11.41
C ALA A 129 -18.04 -5.09 10.45
N TYR A 130 -17.69 -5.20 9.17
CA TYR A 130 -18.10 -4.26 8.12
C TYR A 130 -19.52 -4.46 7.57
N GLY A 131 -20.27 -5.45 8.06
CA GLY A 131 -21.60 -5.79 7.55
C GLY A 131 -21.62 -6.26 6.08
N LYS A 132 -20.48 -6.65 5.54
CA LYS A 132 -20.32 -7.17 4.16
C LYS A 132 -20.58 -8.66 4.06
N LEU A 133 -20.51 -9.37 5.19
CA LEU A 133 -20.85 -10.78 5.30
C LEU A 133 -21.92 -10.98 6.38
N ARG A 134 -22.98 -11.73 6.06
CA ARG A 134 -24.02 -12.12 7.03
C ARG A 134 -23.74 -13.55 7.53
N HIS A 135 -24.13 -13.83 8.77
CA HIS A 135 -24.04 -15.16 9.37
C HIS A 135 -24.79 -16.22 8.55
#